data_AF-A0A0U1P7N7-F1
#
_entry.id   AF-A0A0U1P7N7-F1
#
_cell.length_a   1.000
_cell.length_b   1.000
_cell.length_c   1.000
_cell.angle_alpha   90.00
_cell.angle_beta   90.00
_cell.angle_gamma   90.00
#
_symmetry.space_group_name_H-M   'P 1'
#
loop_
_entity.id
_entity.type
_entity.pdbx_description
1 polymer ?
#
loop_
_entity_poly.entity_id
_entity_poly.type
_entity_poly.pdbx_seq_one_letter_code
_entity_poly.pdbx_strand_id
1 'polypeptide(L)'
;MTLFWIITAVLVLIAMAFFAIPMLYGKEYDDVASRDELNKAFFKDRIHELENESEEGLVENRQELVSELQQSLLDDLPQGEVKKSVHVSPAMLLPGIILIVGICYGMYASVGGIKKVEDWHDAVNRLPELSKRLLGDNAANEPLSDQDMADLTLALRTKLHDDGDDPMGWLLLGRIAMSNRDGETAEMAMKRAYELNPMDSDIQLGYAQSLMLSGKPGASDTARQLLRTVIKHDHTNTQALSLLAFDAFEQNHFKEAIAYWTMMKKLIGSNDSRVPMLDRSIERAQSRLDADNKAMAIVNGAEAAGAVKADAAPKADAEQAKQQVTATISLAPDVVMPKQGDIIISVHSADGAPMPIAAVKLPLTTKFPLTITLTDKDSMMPQRKLSSLSEMLIRARIDSDGNVMTKQGDWYGESQKVMLGGDTKVLINKQY
;
A
#
# COMPACT_ATOMS: atom_id res chain seq x y z
N MET A 1 -23.01 -21.30 8.31
CA MET A 1 -24.17 -20.37 8.37
C MET A 1 -25.12 -20.62 9.54
N THR A 2 -25.49 -21.87 9.86
CA THR A 2 -26.40 -22.18 10.99
C THR A 2 -25.92 -21.66 12.34
N LEU A 3 -24.63 -21.85 12.66
CA LEU A 3 -24.02 -21.37 13.90
C LEU A 3 -24.14 -19.84 14.08
N PHE A 4 -23.96 -19.08 13.00
CA PHE A 4 -24.07 -17.63 13.02
C PHE A 4 -25.48 -17.19 13.47
N TRP A 5 -26.53 -17.74 12.84
CA TRP A 5 -27.92 -17.42 13.17
C TRP A 5 -28.30 -17.86 14.59
N ILE A 6 -27.74 -18.97 15.08
CA ILE A 6 -27.93 -19.40 16.47
C ILE A 6 -27.35 -18.35 17.43
N ILE A 7 -26.13 -17.88 17.17
CA ILE A 7 -25.48 -16.86 18.01
C ILE A 7 -26.26 -15.55 17.98
N THR A 8 -26.71 -15.08 16.81
CA THR A 8 -27.51 -13.84 16.74
C THR A 8 -28.84 -13.98 17.48
N ALA A 9 -29.50 -15.14 17.38
CA ALA A 9 -30.72 -15.40 18.13
C ALA A 9 -30.48 -15.36 19.65
N VAL A 10 -29.38 -15.95 20.12
CA VAL A 10 -28.99 -15.91 21.54
C VAL A 10 -28.70 -14.47 22.00
N LEU A 11 -27.97 -13.68 21.21
CA LEU A 11 -27.68 -12.28 21.54
C LEU A 11 -28.95 -11.41 21.60
N VAL A 12 -29.88 -11.62 20.67
CA VAL A 12 -31.19 -10.93 20.70
C VAL A 12 -32.01 -11.36 21.91
N LEU A 13 -31.99 -12.65 22.29
CA LEU A 13 -32.62 -13.13 23.52
C LEU A 13 -32.03 -12.46 24.77
N ILE A 14 -30.71 -12.28 24.82
CA ILE A 14 -30.05 -11.55 25.91
C ILE A 14 -30.50 -10.08 25.92
N ALA A 15 -30.54 -9.40 24.78
CA ALA A 15 -31.02 -8.02 24.69
C ALA A 15 -32.48 -7.87 25.13
N MET A 16 -33.35 -8.80 24.72
CA MET A 16 -34.73 -8.86 25.17
C MET A 16 -34.82 -9.10 26.68
N ALA A 17 -33.96 -9.94 27.25
CA ALA A 17 -33.90 -10.16 28.70
C ALA A 17 -33.48 -8.89 29.44
N PHE A 18 -32.47 -8.15 28.96
CA PHE A 18 -32.07 -6.86 29.54
C PHE A 18 -33.17 -5.80 29.47
N PHE A 19 -34.00 -5.82 28.43
CA PHE A 19 -35.15 -4.92 28.32
C PHE A 19 -36.31 -5.35 29.23
N ALA A 20 -36.62 -6.65 29.28
CA ALA A 20 -37.79 -7.17 29.98
C ALA A 20 -37.59 -7.34 31.50
N ILE A 21 -36.40 -7.79 31.95
CA ILE A 21 -36.14 -8.09 33.37
C ILE A 21 -36.34 -6.86 34.27
N PRO A 22 -35.77 -5.67 33.98
CA PRO A 22 -35.98 -4.49 34.84
C PRO A 22 -37.43 -4.02 34.89
N MET A 23 -38.24 -4.33 33.86
CA MET A 23 -39.64 -3.93 33.79
C MET A 23 -40.58 -4.94 34.44
N LEU A 24 -40.21 -6.22 34.48
CA LEU A 24 -40.94 -7.29 35.17
C LEU A 24 -40.59 -7.37 36.66
N TYR A 25 -39.33 -7.11 37.01
CA TYR A 25 -38.80 -7.19 38.38
C TYR A 25 -38.42 -5.82 38.96
N GLY A 26 -38.78 -4.73 38.27
CA GLY A 26 -38.54 -3.38 38.75
C GLY A 26 -39.14 -3.22 40.13
N LYS A 27 -38.29 -2.86 41.11
CA LYS A 27 -38.76 -2.53 42.45
C LYS A 27 -39.73 -1.37 42.33
N GLU A 28 -40.92 -1.52 42.93
CA GLU A 28 -41.75 -0.38 43.27
C GLU A 28 -40.85 0.62 44.02
N TYR A 29 -40.65 1.79 43.43
CA TYR A 29 -40.05 2.89 44.15
C TYR A 29 -41.09 3.31 45.18
N ASP A 30 -40.99 2.69 46.37
CA ASP A 30 -41.93 2.88 47.46
C ASP A 30 -41.61 4.24 48.12
N ASP A 31 -42.10 5.29 47.47
CA ASP A 31 -41.92 6.69 47.88
C ASP A 31 -42.45 6.94 49.30
N VAL A 32 -43.34 6.08 49.79
CA VAL A 32 -43.87 6.09 51.15
C VAL A 32 -42.85 5.49 52.14
N ALA A 33 -42.22 4.37 51.80
CA ALA A 33 -41.19 3.75 52.65
C ALA A 33 -39.94 4.64 52.80
N SER A 34 -39.52 5.34 51.73
CA SER A 34 -38.39 6.26 51.79
C SER A 34 -38.67 7.48 52.66
N ARG A 35 -39.91 8.03 52.61
CA ARG A 35 -40.34 9.16 53.45
C ARG A 35 -40.47 8.78 54.92
N ASP A 36 -41.02 7.60 55.22
CA ASP A 36 -41.12 7.09 56.60
C ASP A 36 -39.73 6.83 57.22
N GLU A 37 -38.79 6.29 56.44
CA GLU A 37 -37.41 6.11 56.88
C GLU A 37 -36.72 7.47 57.12
N LEU A 38 -36.95 8.44 56.25
CA LEU A 38 -36.39 9.79 56.39
C LEU A 38 -36.95 10.54 57.60
N ASN A 39 -38.26 10.48 57.83
CA ASN A 39 -38.92 11.10 58.98
C ASN A 39 -38.43 10.49 60.29
N LYS A 40 -38.22 9.17 60.34
CA LYS A 40 -37.61 8.48 61.49
C LYS A 40 -36.16 8.89 61.71
N ALA A 41 -35.39 9.14 60.64
CA ALA A 41 -34.01 9.60 60.75
C ALA A 41 -33.94 11.01 61.32
N PHE A 42 -34.74 11.95 60.81
CA PHE A 42 -34.80 13.32 61.35
C PHE A 42 -35.25 13.37 62.79
N PHE A 43 -36.23 12.56 63.18
CA PHE A 43 -36.66 12.44 64.57
C PHE A 43 -35.48 12.04 65.49
N LYS A 44 -34.71 11.01 65.11
CA LYS A 44 -33.56 10.55 65.91
C LYS A 44 -32.48 11.60 66.02
N ASP A 45 -32.19 12.30 64.93
CA ASP A 45 -31.19 13.37 64.89
C ASP A 45 -31.59 14.52 65.83
N ARG A 46 -32.86 14.93 65.77
CA ARG A 46 -33.39 15.99 66.64
C ARG A 46 -33.41 15.60 68.12
N ILE A 47 -33.65 14.33 68.43
CA ILE A 47 -33.55 13.82 69.82
C ILE A 47 -32.11 13.93 70.35
N HIS A 48 -31.12 13.63 69.50
CA HIS A 48 -29.71 13.74 69.87
C HIS A 48 -29.27 15.21 70.00
N GLU A 49 -29.80 16.09 69.16
CA GLU A 49 -29.57 17.54 69.26
C GLU A 49 -30.16 18.11 70.56
N LEU A 50 -31.41 17.75 70.89
CA LEU A 50 -32.06 18.15 72.14
C LEU A 50 -31.34 17.62 73.39
N GLU A 51 -30.69 16.47 73.30
CA GLU A 51 -29.86 15.94 74.38
C GLU A 51 -28.64 16.84 74.63
N ASN A 52 -27.90 17.17 73.57
CA ASN A 52 -26.76 18.08 73.66
C ASN A 52 -27.16 19.47 74.16
N GLU A 53 -28.24 20.05 73.62
CA GLU A 53 -28.75 21.37 74.04
C GLU A 53 -29.21 21.37 75.51
N SER A 54 -29.73 20.24 76.01
CA SER A 54 -30.10 20.09 77.42
C SER A 54 -28.89 20.01 78.34
N GLU A 55 -27.81 19.36 77.91
CA GLU A 55 -26.54 19.31 78.66
C GLU A 55 -25.84 20.68 78.71
N GLU A 56 -26.01 21.49 77.66
CA GLU A 56 -25.52 22.88 77.60
C GLU A 56 -26.40 23.87 78.39
N GLY A 57 -27.52 23.42 78.95
CA GLY A 57 -28.44 24.24 79.74
C GLY A 57 -29.32 25.18 78.91
N LEU A 58 -29.41 24.96 77.59
CA LEU A 58 -30.24 25.75 76.67
C LEU A 58 -31.71 25.32 76.68
N VAL A 59 -32.01 24.13 77.20
CA VAL A 59 -33.36 23.54 77.21
C VAL A 59 -33.85 23.36 78.65
N GLU A 60 -34.91 24.09 79.03
CA GLU A 60 -35.50 24.01 80.37
C GLU A 60 -36.36 22.76 80.60
N ASN A 61 -37.07 22.27 79.56
CA ASN A 61 -37.98 21.13 79.68
C ASN A 61 -37.87 20.15 78.50
N ARG A 62 -36.84 19.30 78.53
CA ARG A 62 -36.60 18.27 77.50
C ARG A 62 -37.80 17.33 77.31
N GLN A 63 -38.49 16.97 78.38
CA GLN A 63 -39.57 15.98 78.35
C GLN A 63 -40.76 16.45 77.48
N GLU A 64 -41.06 17.75 77.55
CA GLU A 64 -42.14 18.39 76.79
C GLU A 64 -41.81 18.43 75.29
N LEU A 65 -40.60 18.88 74.93
CA LEU A 65 -40.14 18.94 73.54
C LEU A 65 -40.07 17.55 72.88
N VAL A 66 -39.66 16.52 73.63
CA VAL A 66 -39.67 15.14 73.14
C VAL A 66 -41.10 14.67 72.88
N SER A 67 -42.06 15.04 73.74
CA SER A 67 -43.47 14.70 73.55
C SER A 67 -44.07 15.37 72.32
N GLU A 68 -43.75 16.66 72.09
CA GLU A 68 -44.18 17.38 70.89
C GLU A 68 -43.60 16.76 69.62
N LEU A 69 -42.31 16.39 69.64
CA LEU A 69 -41.64 15.74 68.52
C LEU A 69 -42.27 14.37 68.19
N GLN A 70 -42.64 13.60 69.22
CA GLN A 70 -43.34 12.33 69.05
C GLN A 70 -44.74 12.51 68.46
N GLN A 71 -45.45 13.57 68.88
CA GLN A 71 -46.76 13.89 68.35
C GLN A 71 -46.69 14.36 66.89
N SER A 72 -45.72 15.21 66.56
CA SER A 72 -45.45 15.63 65.17
C SER A 72 -45.13 14.45 64.27
N LEU A 73 -44.30 13.50 64.74
CA LEU A 73 -43.99 12.29 63.98
C LEU A 73 -45.23 11.43 63.75
N LEU A 74 -46.15 11.37 64.71
CA LEU A 74 -47.39 10.62 64.61
C LEU A 74 -48.38 11.28 63.63
N ASP A 75 -48.43 12.61 63.61
CA ASP A 75 -49.27 13.40 62.70
C ASP A 75 -48.73 13.38 61.25
N ASP A 76 -47.41 13.28 61.07
CA ASP A 76 -46.74 13.19 59.77
C ASP A 76 -46.80 11.78 59.13
N LEU A 77 -47.27 10.76 59.86
CA LEU A 77 -47.50 9.43 59.29
C LEU A 77 -48.75 9.45 58.41
N PRO A 78 -48.64 9.23 57.08
CA PRO A 78 -49.78 9.32 56.18
C PRO A 78 -50.83 8.26 56.54
N GLN A 79 -52.00 8.70 57.01
CA GLN A 79 -53.13 7.81 57.26
C GLN A 79 -53.80 7.44 55.94
N GLY A 80 -53.49 6.24 55.43
CA GLY A 80 -54.34 5.56 54.45
C GLY A 80 -53.98 5.73 52.98
N GLU A 81 -52.72 5.98 52.60
CA GLU A 81 -52.33 5.81 51.19
C GLU A 81 -52.16 4.32 50.86
N VAL A 82 -53.16 3.77 50.18
CA VAL A 82 -53.10 2.43 49.58
C VAL A 82 -51.99 2.42 48.54
N LYS A 83 -50.97 1.58 48.74
CA LYS A 83 -49.93 1.28 47.75
C LYS A 83 -50.57 1.03 46.39
N LYS A 84 -50.47 2.00 45.47
CA LYS A 84 -50.87 1.78 44.08
C LYS A 84 -49.78 0.94 43.42
N SER A 85 -49.95 -0.37 43.46
CA SER A 85 -49.10 -1.26 42.68
C SER A 85 -49.35 -1.02 41.20
N VAL A 86 -48.38 -0.43 40.51
CA VAL A 86 -48.45 -0.25 39.06
C VAL A 86 -48.16 -1.61 38.42
N HIS A 87 -49.21 -2.38 38.14
CA HIS A 87 -49.07 -3.62 37.37
C HIS A 87 -48.86 -3.29 35.90
N VAL A 88 -47.63 -3.47 35.41
CA VAL A 88 -47.30 -3.36 34.00
C VAL A 88 -47.74 -4.64 33.29
N SER A 89 -48.66 -4.54 32.34
CA SER A 89 -49.08 -5.70 31.54
C SER A 89 -47.91 -6.19 30.68
N PRO A 90 -47.61 -7.51 30.63
CA PRO A 90 -46.60 -8.07 29.73
C PRO A 90 -46.82 -7.71 28.25
N ALA A 91 -48.08 -7.41 27.86
CA ALA A 91 -48.41 -6.95 26.52
C ALA A 91 -47.76 -5.61 26.16
N MET A 92 -47.38 -4.79 27.15
CA MET A 92 -46.68 -3.52 26.93
C MET A 92 -45.22 -3.72 26.50
N LEU A 93 -44.64 -4.90 26.75
CA LEU A 93 -43.27 -5.25 26.32
C LEU A 93 -43.20 -5.67 24.84
N LEU A 94 -44.29 -6.22 24.28
CA LEU A 94 -44.36 -6.70 22.90
C LEU A 94 -43.90 -5.67 21.85
N PRO A 95 -44.39 -4.41 21.84
CA PRO A 95 -43.93 -3.43 20.86
C PRO A 95 -42.43 -3.11 21.00
N GLY A 96 -41.90 -3.08 22.23
CA GLY A 96 -40.48 -2.87 22.49
C GLY A 96 -39.62 -4.04 22.00
N ILE A 97 -40.06 -5.28 22.26
CA ILE A 97 -39.38 -6.50 21.78
C ILE A 97 -39.38 -6.56 20.24
N ILE A 98 -40.52 -6.30 19.61
CA ILE A 98 -40.62 -6.26 18.14
C ILE A 98 -39.70 -5.19 17.56
N LEU A 99 -39.65 -4.02 18.19
CA LEU A 99 -38.75 -2.93 17.79
C LEU A 99 -37.27 -3.35 17.93
N ILE A 100 -36.88 -4.00 19.03
CA ILE A 100 -35.51 -4.51 19.23
C ILE A 100 -35.14 -5.51 18.13
N VAL A 101 -35.99 -6.52 17.89
CA VAL A 101 -35.75 -7.53 16.83
C VAL A 101 -35.65 -6.85 15.46
N GLY A 102 -36.58 -5.94 15.15
CA GLY A 102 -36.62 -5.20 13.89
C GLY A 102 -35.39 -4.34 13.67
N ILE A 103 -34.92 -3.63 14.70
CA ILE A 103 -33.69 -2.83 14.63
C ILE A 103 -32.47 -3.73 14.44
N CYS A 104 -32.34 -4.82 15.21
CA CYS A 104 -31.19 -5.72 15.11
C CYS A 104 -31.06 -6.34 13.71
N TYR A 105 -32.12 -6.96 13.20
CA TYR A 105 -32.08 -7.61 11.88
C TYR A 105 -32.16 -6.60 10.73
N GLY A 106 -32.85 -5.47 10.91
CA GLY A 106 -32.88 -4.39 9.91
C GLY A 106 -31.50 -3.73 9.74
N MET A 107 -30.80 -3.49 10.84
CA MET A 107 -29.44 -2.96 10.81
C MET A 107 -28.46 -3.97 10.22
N TYR A 108 -28.61 -5.26 10.54
CA TYR A 108 -27.83 -6.32 9.88
C TYR A 108 -28.14 -6.42 8.37
N ALA A 109 -29.39 -6.26 7.95
CA ALA A 109 -29.73 -6.27 6.53
C ALA A 109 -29.12 -5.08 5.76
N SER A 110 -28.99 -3.91 6.42
CA SER A 110 -28.42 -2.70 5.81
C SER A 110 -26.89 -2.66 5.83
N VAL A 111 -26.24 -3.16 6.89
CA VAL A 111 -24.79 -3.02 7.11
C VAL A 111 -24.06 -4.35 6.96
N GLY A 112 -24.77 -5.46 7.15
CA GLY A 112 -24.21 -6.80 7.09
C GLY A 112 -23.85 -7.23 5.67
N GLY A 113 -22.89 -8.15 5.60
CA GLY A 113 -22.35 -8.67 4.34
C GLY A 113 -23.03 -9.95 3.84
N ILE A 114 -24.29 -10.22 4.18
CA ILE A 114 -24.92 -11.53 3.89
C ILE A 114 -24.87 -11.89 2.40
N LYS A 115 -25.14 -10.92 1.52
CA LYS A 115 -25.01 -11.11 0.06
C LYS A 115 -23.59 -11.48 -0.36
N LYS A 116 -22.59 -10.78 0.17
CA LYS A 116 -21.17 -11.08 -0.13
C LYS A 116 -20.77 -12.48 0.32
N VAL A 117 -21.36 -12.97 1.41
CA VAL A 117 -21.13 -14.32 1.93
C VAL A 117 -21.81 -15.36 1.05
N GLU A 118 -23.03 -15.09 0.58
CA GLU A 118 -23.73 -15.92 -0.40
C GLU A 118 -22.95 -15.97 -1.73
N ASP A 119 -22.58 -14.81 -2.29
CA ASP A 119 -21.78 -14.69 -3.52
C ASP A 119 -20.44 -15.43 -3.38
N TRP A 120 -19.76 -15.30 -2.24
CA TRP A 120 -18.53 -16.05 -1.95
C TRP A 120 -18.78 -17.56 -1.94
N HIS A 121 -19.86 -18.01 -1.30
CA HIS A 121 -20.19 -19.43 -1.23
C HIS A 121 -20.53 -20.00 -2.61
N ASP A 122 -21.29 -19.23 -3.41
CA ASP A 122 -21.63 -19.58 -4.79
C ASP A 122 -20.39 -19.64 -5.67
N ALA A 123 -19.46 -18.68 -5.54
CA ALA A 123 -18.18 -18.69 -6.24
C ALA A 123 -17.37 -19.95 -5.91
N VAL A 124 -17.25 -20.31 -4.62
CA VAL A 124 -16.56 -21.53 -4.17
C VAL A 124 -17.21 -22.78 -4.75
N ASN A 125 -18.54 -22.86 -4.75
CA ASN A 125 -19.28 -24.00 -5.30
C ASN A 125 -19.14 -24.12 -6.83
N ARG A 126 -18.99 -22.99 -7.54
CA ARG A 126 -18.80 -22.94 -9.00
C ARG A 126 -17.35 -23.17 -9.45
N LEU A 127 -16.38 -23.26 -8.53
CA LEU A 127 -14.97 -23.42 -8.85
C LEU A 127 -14.66 -24.57 -9.84
N PRO A 128 -15.23 -25.79 -9.70
CA PRO A 128 -14.94 -26.89 -10.64
C PRO A 128 -15.45 -26.60 -12.06
N GLU A 129 -16.59 -25.93 -12.18
CA GLU A 129 -17.13 -25.51 -13.46
C GLU A 129 -16.23 -24.44 -14.09
N LEU A 130 -15.97 -23.34 -13.38
CA LEU A 130 -15.15 -22.23 -13.86
C LEU A 130 -13.74 -22.69 -14.28
N SER A 131 -13.14 -23.62 -13.52
CA SER A 131 -11.83 -24.21 -13.84
C SER A 131 -11.86 -25.01 -15.15
N LYS A 132 -12.89 -25.85 -15.36
CA LYS A 132 -13.07 -26.58 -16.63
C LYS A 132 -13.30 -25.63 -17.80
N ARG A 133 -14.05 -24.55 -17.58
CA ARG A 133 -14.29 -23.53 -18.60
C ARG A 133 -12.99 -22.85 -19.02
N LEU A 134 -12.12 -22.54 -18.06
CA LEU A 134 -10.82 -21.93 -18.34
C LEU A 134 -9.88 -22.87 -19.12
N LEU A 135 -9.92 -24.17 -18.83
CA LEU A 135 -9.08 -25.19 -19.48
C LEU A 135 -9.52 -25.53 -20.92
N GLY A 136 -10.61 -24.93 -21.41
CA GLY A 136 -11.06 -25.11 -22.80
C GLY A 136 -11.82 -26.40 -23.05
N ASP A 137 -12.19 -27.15 -22.01
CA ASP A 137 -12.91 -28.43 -22.10
C ASP A 137 -14.42 -28.26 -22.35
N ASN A 138 -14.86 -27.04 -22.69
CA ASN A 138 -16.25 -26.74 -23.01
C ASN A 138 -16.52 -26.81 -24.51
N ALA A 139 -17.58 -27.52 -24.88
CA ALA A 139 -18.13 -27.51 -26.23
C ALA A 139 -18.63 -26.13 -26.73
N ALA A 140 -18.72 -25.12 -25.85
CA ALA A 140 -19.39 -23.84 -26.13
C ALA A 140 -18.47 -22.66 -26.52
N ASN A 141 -17.13 -22.76 -26.38
CA ASN A 141 -16.16 -21.70 -26.73
C ASN A 141 -16.52 -20.27 -26.22
N GLU A 142 -17.29 -20.17 -25.15
CA GLU A 142 -17.69 -18.86 -24.60
C GLU A 142 -16.63 -18.38 -23.61
N PRO A 143 -15.99 -17.21 -23.86
CA PRO A 143 -14.96 -16.69 -22.97
C PRO A 143 -15.53 -16.40 -21.58
N LEU A 144 -14.69 -16.59 -20.55
CA LEU A 144 -15.05 -16.22 -19.18
C LEU A 144 -15.27 -14.70 -19.11
N SER A 145 -16.37 -14.30 -18.46
CA SER A 145 -16.62 -12.89 -18.17
C SER A 145 -15.67 -12.37 -17.09
N ASP A 146 -15.53 -11.05 -16.96
CA ASP A 146 -14.72 -10.44 -15.89
C ASP A 146 -15.20 -10.87 -14.49
N GLN A 147 -16.52 -11.01 -14.33
CA GLN A 147 -17.11 -11.51 -13.09
C GLN A 147 -16.77 -12.98 -12.84
N ASP A 148 -16.87 -13.84 -13.87
CA ASP A 148 -16.47 -15.25 -13.75
C ASP A 148 -14.99 -15.38 -13.37
N MET A 149 -14.11 -14.52 -13.90
CA MET A 149 -12.69 -14.48 -13.53
C MET A 149 -12.47 -14.03 -12.10
N ALA A 150 -13.23 -13.04 -11.61
CA ALA A 150 -13.19 -12.61 -10.22
C ALA A 150 -13.65 -13.72 -9.26
N ASP A 151 -14.77 -14.38 -9.58
CA ASP A 151 -15.33 -15.51 -8.83
C ASP A 151 -14.35 -16.67 -8.80
N LEU A 152 -13.77 -17.03 -9.94
CA LEU A 152 -12.74 -18.07 -10.07
C LEU A 152 -11.56 -17.76 -9.15
N THR A 153 -11.07 -16.51 -9.16
CA THR A 153 -9.92 -16.10 -8.35
C THR A 153 -10.24 -16.17 -6.86
N LEU A 154 -11.41 -15.67 -6.45
CA LEU A 154 -11.87 -15.70 -5.05
C LEU A 154 -12.00 -17.14 -4.55
N ALA A 155 -12.63 -18.00 -5.33
CA ALA A 155 -12.84 -19.40 -5.02
C ALA A 155 -11.53 -20.18 -4.98
N LEU A 156 -10.63 -19.94 -5.93
CA LEU A 156 -9.31 -20.57 -5.98
C LEU A 156 -8.46 -20.19 -4.77
N ARG A 157 -8.42 -18.89 -4.40
CA ARG A 157 -7.73 -18.46 -3.16
C ARG A 157 -8.30 -19.11 -1.92
N THR A 158 -9.62 -19.22 -1.83
CA THR A 158 -10.30 -19.85 -0.68
C THR A 158 -9.90 -21.33 -0.59
N LYS A 159 -10.03 -22.07 -1.70
CA LYS A 159 -9.62 -23.48 -1.76
C LYS A 159 -8.16 -23.67 -1.38
N LEU A 160 -7.26 -22.85 -1.93
CA LEU A 160 -5.81 -22.95 -1.66
C LEU A 160 -5.43 -22.54 -0.23
N HIS A 161 -6.24 -21.69 0.41
CA HIS A 161 -6.06 -21.37 1.82
C HIS A 161 -6.43 -22.55 2.71
N ASP A 162 -7.51 -23.26 2.39
CA ASP A 162 -8.00 -24.42 3.15
C ASP A 162 -7.19 -25.70 2.84
N ASP A 163 -6.85 -25.89 1.57
CA ASP A 163 -6.12 -27.05 1.00
C ASP A 163 -4.90 -26.55 0.21
N GLY A 164 -3.80 -26.34 0.93
CA GLY A 164 -2.60 -25.67 0.43
C GLY A 164 -1.58 -26.56 -0.28
N ASP A 165 -1.88 -27.82 -0.56
CA ASP A 165 -0.98 -28.82 -1.19
C ASP A 165 -1.30 -29.04 -2.69
N ASP A 166 -1.66 -27.96 -3.39
CA ASP A 166 -1.98 -27.97 -4.83
C ASP A 166 -1.00 -27.05 -5.61
N PRO A 167 0.17 -27.56 -6.05
CA PRO A 167 1.16 -26.76 -6.77
C PRO A 167 0.60 -26.12 -8.04
N MET A 168 -0.28 -26.83 -8.76
CA MET A 168 -0.89 -26.36 -10.00
C MET A 168 -1.93 -25.28 -9.74
N GLY A 169 -2.70 -25.40 -8.66
CA GLY A 169 -3.62 -24.35 -8.20
C GLY A 169 -2.87 -23.06 -7.85
N TRP A 170 -1.75 -23.16 -7.13
CA TRP A 170 -0.88 -22.01 -6.84
C TRP A 170 -0.26 -21.39 -8.11
N LEU A 171 0.18 -22.21 -9.06
CA LEU A 171 0.66 -21.76 -10.37
C LEU A 171 -0.43 -21.00 -11.14
N LEU A 172 -1.66 -21.52 -11.16
CA LEU A 172 -2.78 -20.85 -11.82
C LEU A 172 -3.09 -19.51 -11.15
N LEU A 173 -3.18 -19.50 -9.81
CA LEU A 173 -3.45 -18.28 -9.05
C LEU A 173 -2.40 -17.20 -9.34
N GLY A 174 -1.12 -17.56 -9.36
CA GLY A 174 -0.07 -16.58 -9.64
C GLY A 174 -0.11 -16.09 -11.09
N ARG A 175 -0.47 -16.92 -12.08
CA ARG A 175 -0.66 -16.47 -13.47
C ARG A 175 -1.80 -15.46 -13.60
N ILE A 176 -2.92 -15.72 -12.92
CA ILE A 176 -4.05 -14.80 -12.87
C ILE A 176 -3.63 -13.48 -12.19
N ALA A 177 -2.92 -13.56 -11.07
CA ALA A 177 -2.42 -12.38 -10.36
C ALA A 177 -1.47 -11.54 -11.23
N MET A 178 -0.55 -12.17 -11.98
CA MET A 178 0.31 -11.48 -12.93
C MET A 178 -0.50 -10.77 -14.03
N SER A 179 -1.51 -11.44 -14.58
CA SER A 179 -2.42 -10.83 -15.58
C SER A 179 -3.16 -9.62 -15.02
N ASN A 180 -3.55 -9.68 -13.75
CA ASN A 180 -4.23 -8.61 -13.02
C ASN A 180 -3.28 -7.54 -12.49
N ARG A 181 -1.97 -7.64 -12.77
CA ARG A 181 -0.91 -6.75 -12.25
C ARG A 181 -0.82 -6.72 -10.71
N ASP A 182 -1.29 -7.77 -10.06
CA ASP A 182 -1.18 -7.99 -8.62
C ASP A 182 0.15 -8.73 -8.34
N GLY A 183 1.23 -7.96 -8.26
CA GLY A 183 2.59 -8.51 -8.08
C GLY A 183 2.79 -9.21 -6.74
N GLU A 184 2.11 -8.76 -5.68
CA GLU A 184 2.23 -9.35 -4.34
C GLU A 184 1.60 -10.75 -4.32
N THR A 185 0.36 -10.88 -4.79
CA THR A 185 -0.30 -12.19 -4.89
C THR A 185 0.44 -13.10 -5.86
N ALA A 186 0.96 -12.57 -6.98
CA ALA A 186 1.71 -13.34 -7.96
C ALA A 186 2.97 -13.97 -7.37
N GLU A 187 3.81 -13.18 -6.69
CA GLU A 187 5.03 -13.69 -6.07
C GLU A 187 4.72 -14.69 -4.97
N MET A 188 3.74 -14.41 -4.10
CA MET A 188 3.33 -15.31 -3.02
C MET A 188 2.86 -16.66 -3.57
N ALA A 189 1.96 -16.64 -4.55
CA ALA A 189 1.41 -17.86 -5.12
C ALA A 189 2.48 -18.65 -5.89
N MET A 190 3.32 -17.99 -6.69
CA MET A 190 4.39 -18.65 -7.43
C MET A 190 5.46 -19.25 -6.52
N LYS A 191 5.83 -18.53 -5.45
CA LYS A 191 6.75 -19.04 -4.45
C LYS A 191 6.18 -20.30 -3.80
N ARG A 192 4.89 -20.29 -3.43
CA ARG A 192 4.23 -21.44 -2.83
C ARG A 192 4.19 -22.64 -3.79
N ALA A 193 3.87 -22.41 -5.07
CA ALA A 193 3.94 -23.45 -6.09
C ALA A 193 5.34 -24.06 -6.19
N TYR A 194 6.38 -23.22 -6.19
CA TYR A 194 7.79 -23.65 -6.25
C TYR A 194 8.23 -24.42 -5.01
N GLU A 195 7.80 -24.03 -3.81
CA GLU A 195 8.09 -24.77 -2.58
C GLU A 195 7.51 -26.18 -2.58
N LEU A 196 6.31 -26.35 -3.16
CA LEU A 196 5.64 -27.65 -3.23
C LEU A 196 6.20 -28.55 -4.33
N ASN A 197 6.56 -28.00 -5.48
CA ASN A 197 7.12 -28.76 -6.59
C ASN A 197 8.24 -27.98 -7.32
N PRO A 198 9.48 -28.02 -6.78
CA PRO A 198 10.59 -27.21 -7.29
C PRO A 198 11.21 -27.74 -8.58
N MET A 199 10.86 -28.96 -9.01
CA MET A 199 11.44 -29.61 -10.20
C MET A 199 10.62 -29.38 -11.48
N ASP A 200 9.41 -28.85 -11.34
CA ASP A 200 8.53 -28.58 -12.47
C ASP A 200 8.98 -27.32 -13.22
N SER A 201 9.25 -27.47 -14.52
CA SER A 201 9.76 -26.40 -15.38
C SER A 201 8.78 -25.22 -15.50
N ASP A 202 7.48 -25.46 -15.54
CA ASP A 202 6.46 -24.40 -15.68
C ASP A 202 6.33 -23.60 -14.39
N ILE A 203 6.45 -24.25 -13.23
CA ILE A 203 6.51 -23.60 -11.93
C ILE A 203 7.78 -22.76 -11.78
N GLN A 204 8.95 -23.32 -12.12
CA GLN A 204 10.21 -22.57 -12.10
C GLN A 204 10.14 -21.32 -12.98
N LEU A 205 9.55 -21.45 -14.17
CA LEU A 205 9.36 -20.37 -15.12
C LEU A 205 8.41 -19.29 -14.59
N GLY A 206 7.26 -19.69 -14.04
CA GLY A 206 6.30 -18.77 -13.43
C GLY A 206 6.88 -18.02 -12.24
N TYR A 207 7.64 -18.72 -11.39
CA TYR A 207 8.30 -18.09 -10.24
C TYR A 207 9.40 -17.13 -10.67
N ALA A 208 10.25 -17.51 -11.62
CA ALA A 208 11.24 -16.59 -12.20
C ALA A 208 10.60 -15.32 -12.78
N GLN A 209 9.48 -15.43 -13.50
CA GLN A 209 8.74 -14.27 -14.01
C GLN A 209 8.25 -13.36 -12.89
N SER A 210 7.65 -13.93 -11.84
CA SER A 210 7.18 -13.13 -10.69
C SER A 210 8.33 -12.39 -10.01
N LEU A 211 9.51 -13.02 -9.88
CA LEU A 211 10.71 -12.41 -9.32
C LEU A 211 11.23 -11.26 -10.19
N MET A 212 11.24 -11.42 -11.52
CA MET A 212 11.65 -10.37 -12.45
C MET A 212 10.72 -9.15 -12.39
N LEU A 213 9.42 -9.35 -12.12
CA LEU A 213 8.45 -8.25 -11.95
C LEU A 213 8.51 -7.59 -10.57
N SER A 214 9.03 -8.27 -9.55
CA SER A 214 9.00 -7.79 -8.15
C SER A 214 9.82 -6.52 -7.90
N GLY A 215 10.85 -6.26 -8.71
CA GLY A 215 11.79 -5.15 -8.50
C GLY A 215 12.64 -5.24 -7.23
N LYS A 216 12.55 -6.35 -6.48
CA LYS A 216 13.30 -6.57 -5.23
C LYS A 216 14.80 -6.79 -5.53
N PRO A 217 15.71 -6.26 -4.69
CA PRO A 217 17.15 -6.53 -4.84
C PRO A 217 17.43 -8.05 -4.83
N GLY A 218 18.23 -8.53 -5.79
CA GLY A 218 18.61 -9.95 -5.92
C GLY A 218 17.53 -10.88 -6.50
N ALA A 219 16.31 -10.40 -6.72
CA ALA A 219 15.24 -11.20 -7.32
C ALA A 219 15.57 -11.58 -8.78
N SER A 220 16.12 -10.64 -9.56
CA SER A 220 16.55 -10.89 -10.94
C SER A 220 17.64 -11.96 -11.06
N ASP A 221 18.59 -11.96 -10.11
CA ASP A 221 19.68 -12.94 -10.07
C ASP A 221 19.13 -14.35 -9.81
N THR A 222 18.21 -14.45 -8.85
CA THR A 222 17.51 -15.69 -8.51
C THR A 222 16.68 -16.18 -9.69
N ALA A 223 15.93 -15.28 -10.34
CA ALA A 223 15.17 -15.60 -11.55
C ALA A 223 16.06 -16.15 -12.66
N ARG A 224 17.21 -15.53 -12.93
CA ARG A 224 18.20 -16.04 -13.91
C ARG A 224 18.66 -17.45 -13.58
N GLN A 225 18.94 -17.75 -12.31
CA GLN A 225 19.37 -19.08 -11.88
C GLN A 225 18.28 -20.14 -12.13
N LEU A 226 17.02 -19.80 -11.82
CA LEU A 226 15.88 -20.66 -12.13
C LEU A 226 15.74 -20.88 -13.63
N LEU A 227 15.73 -19.82 -14.44
CA LEU A 227 15.63 -19.93 -15.89
C LEU A 227 16.77 -20.75 -16.50
N ARG A 228 18.00 -20.58 -16.01
CA ARG A 228 19.16 -21.40 -16.41
C ARG A 228 18.99 -22.88 -16.02
N THR A 229 18.27 -23.17 -14.95
CA THR A 229 17.93 -24.54 -14.53
C THR A 229 16.88 -25.14 -15.46
N VAL A 230 15.83 -24.38 -15.79
CA VAL A 230 14.81 -24.77 -16.78
C VAL A 230 15.47 -25.15 -18.10
N ILE A 231 16.31 -24.27 -18.68
CA ILE A 231 16.94 -24.56 -19.97
C ILE A 231 17.99 -25.68 -19.93
N LYS A 232 18.49 -26.07 -18.75
CA LYS A 232 19.39 -27.22 -18.60
C LYS A 232 18.63 -28.55 -18.68
N HIS A 233 17.41 -28.58 -18.16
CA HIS A 233 16.55 -29.76 -18.22
C HIS A 233 15.75 -29.83 -19.51
N ASP A 234 15.22 -28.69 -19.96
CA ASP A 234 14.47 -28.55 -21.20
C ASP A 234 15.12 -27.48 -22.09
N HIS A 235 16.04 -27.93 -22.95
CA HIS A 235 16.71 -27.09 -23.94
C HIS A 235 15.76 -26.53 -25.01
N THR A 236 14.52 -27.02 -25.09
CA THR A 236 13.53 -26.57 -26.08
C THR A 236 12.59 -25.50 -25.53
N ASN A 237 12.73 -25.12 -24.25
CA ASN A 237 11.88 -24.13 -23.60
C ASN A 237 12.11 -22.72 -24.17
N THR A 238 11.35 -22.38 -25.19
CA THR A 238 11.47 -21.09 -25.89
C THR A 238 11.12 -19.88 -25.01
N GLN A 239 10.29 -20.07 -23.98
CA GLN A 239 9.90 -19.00 -23.07
C GLN A 239 11.03 -18.67 -22.09
N ALA A 240 11.70 -19.67 -21.54
CA ALA A 240 12.88 -19.46 -20.71
C ALA A 240 14.03 -18.81 -21.48
N LEU A 241 14.27 -19.26 -22.73
CA LEU A 241 15.26 -18.64 -23.63
C LEU A 241 14.94 -17.17 -23.91
N SER A 242 13.67 -16.85 -24.18
CA SER A 242 13.22 -15.48 -24.43
C SER A 242 13.48 -14.57 -23.22
N LEU A 243 13.09 -15.01 -22.02
CA LEU A 243 13.30 -14.24 -20.79
C LEU A 243 14.78 -14.00 -20.49
N LEU A 244 15.63 -15.04 -20.62
CA LEU A 244 17.07 -14.90 -20.48
C LEU A 244 17.68 -13.96 -21.52
N ALA A 245 17.17 -13.98 -22.75
CA ALA A 245 17.65 -13.09 -23.81
C ALA A 245 17.32 -11.62 -23.52
N PHE A 246 16.08 -11.33 -23.10
CA PHE A 246 15.68 -9.97 -22.71
C PHE A 246 16.46 -9.48 -21.48
N ASP A 247 16.56 -10.31 -20.45
CA ASP A 247 17.32 -9.98 -19.24
C ASP A 247 18.81 -9.72 -19.53
N ALA A 248 19.43 -10.53 -20.41
CA ALA A 248 20.80 -10.32 -20.86
C ALA A 248 20.95 -9.02 -21.67
N PHE A 249 19.98 -8.69 -22.52
CA PHE A 249 19.99 -7.46 -23.30
C PHE A 249 19.90 -6.21 -22.42
N GLU A 250 18.97 -6.20 -21.45
CA GLU A 250 18.80 -5.10 -20.50
C GLU A 250 20.05 -4.87 -19.63
N GLN A 251 20.81 -5.93 -19.34
CA GLN A 251 22.07 -5.85 -18.61
C GLN A 251 23.30 -5.55 -19.48
N ASN A 252 23.12 -5.19 -20.76
CA ASN A 252 24.19 -4.97 -21.75
C ASN A 252 25.05 -6.21 -22.04
N HIS A 253 24.62 -7.41 -21.62
CA HIS A 253 25.25 -8.68 -22.00
C HIS A 253 24.82 -9.10 -23.42
N PHE A 254 25.12 -8.25 -24.41
CA PHE A 254 24.64 -8.39 -25.78
C PHE A 254 25.05 -9.73 -26.43
N LYS A 255 26.24 -10.25 -26.11
CA LYS A 255 26.70 -11.56 -26.60
C LYS A 255 25.79 -12.70 -26.14
N GLU A 256 25.41 -12.71 -24.87
CA GLU A 256 24.49 -13.72 -24.32
C GLU A 256 23.09 -13.56 -24.91
N ALA A 257 22.58 -12.33 -25.01
CA ALA A 257 21.28 -12.06 -25.64
C ALA A 257 21.19 -12.59 -27.07
N ILE A 258 22.21 -12.33 -27.90
CA ILE A 258 22.32 -12.85 -29.27
C ILE A 258 22.33 -14.38 -29.28
N ALA A 259 23.09 -15.01 -28.37
CA ALA A 259 23.17 -16.47 -28.30
C ALA A 259 21.79 -17.09 -27.98
N TYR A 260 21.07 -16.55 -26.99
CA TYR A 260 19.74 -17.04 -26.63
C TYR A 260 18.70 -16.86 -27.75
N TRP A 261 18.63 -15.68 -28.37
CA TRP A 261 17.70 -15.47 -29.50
C TRP A 261 18.05 -16.32 -30.72
N THR A 262 19.33 -16.55 -30.98
CA THR A 262 19.78 -17.44 -32.07
C THR A 262 19.38 -18.88 -31.81
N MET A 263 19.55 -19.36 -30.57
CA MET A 263 19.10 -20.69 -30.16
C MET A 263 17.57 -20.82 -30.27
N MET A 264 16.83 -19.83 -29.79
CA MET A 264 15.37 -19.78 -29.91
C MET A 264 14.91 -19.79 -31.38
N LYS A 265 15.53 -18.99 -32.25
CA LYS A 265 15.24 -18.95 -33.70
C LYS A 265 15.45 -20.32 -34.35
N LYS A 266 16.53 -21.03 -33.96
CA LYS A 266 16.82 -22.37 -34.46
C LYS A 266 15.77 -23.39 -34.03
N LEU A 267 15.24 -23.28 -32.81
CA LEU A 267 14.23 -24.20 -32.26
C LEU A 267 12.85 -24.01 -32.89
N ILE A 268 12.40 -22.76 -33.08
CA ILE A 268 11.07 -22.47 -33.64
C ILE A 268 10.99 -22.68 -35.16
N GLY A 269 12.13 -22.69 -35.85
CA GLY A 269 12.23 -22.88 -37.29
C GLY A 269 11.92 -21.61 -38.10
N SER A 270 12.29 -21.62 -39.37
CA SER A 270 12.25 -20.43 -40.25
C SER A 270 10.85 -19.94 -40.64
N ASN A 271 9.81 -20.73 -40.39
CA ASN A 271 8.42 -20.43 -40.79
C ASN A 271 7.55 -19.89 -39.63
N ASP A 272 8.12 -19.69 -38.43
CA ASP A 272 7.40 -19.17 -37.27
C ASP A 272 7.22 -17.64 -37.36
N SER A 273 6.04 -17.14 -36.97
CA SER A 273 5.68 -15.71 -37.05
C SER A 273 6.57 -14.81 -36.17
N ARG A 274 7.28 -15.37 -35.18
CA ARG A 274 8.19 -14.65 -34.28
C ARG A 274 9.57 -14.41 -34.88
N VAL A 275 9.95 -15.12 -35.96
CA VAL A 275 11.29 -15.02 -36.57
C VAL A 275 11.70 -13.59 -36.93
N PRO A 276 10.85 -12.76 -37.57
CA PRO A 276 11.22 -11.37 -37.90
C PRO A 276 11.50 -10.52 -36.66
N MET A 277 10.85 -10.80 -35.52
CA MET A 277 11.11 -10.11 -34.26
C MET A 277 12.45 -10.52 -33.67
N LEU A 278 12.79 -11.81 -33.72
CA LEU A 278 14.08 -12.32 -33.26
C LEU A 278 15.23 -11.75 -34.09
N ASP A 279 15.06 -11.65 -35.40
CA ASP A 279 16.08 -11.05 -36.29
C ASP A 279 16.37 -9.61 -35.94
N ARG A 280 15.33 -8.79 -35.75
CA ARG A 280 15.49 -7.39 -35.30
C ARG A 280 16.14 -7.29 -33.92
N SER A 281 15.85 -8.23 -33.02
CA SER A 281 16.42 -8.24 -31.67
C SER A 281 17.91 -8.59 -31.71
N ILE A 282 18.29 -9.60 -32.50
CA ILE A 282 19.67 -9.99 -32.76
C ILE A 282 20.45 -8.83 -33.41
N GLU A 283 19.91 -8.23 -34.47
CA GLU A 283 20.55 -7.11 -35.17
C GLU A 283 20.76 -5.91 -34.23
N ARG A 284 19.76 -5.58 -33.41
CA ARG A 284 19.87 -4.50 -32.42
C ARG A 284 20.96 -4.78 -31.38
N ALA A 285 21.03 -6.00 -30.87
CA ALA A 285 22.09 -6.38 -29.93
C ALA A 285 23.48 -6.40 -30.57
N GLN A 286 23.59 -6.81 -31.83
CA GLN A 286 24.84 -6.74 -32.59
C GLN A 286 25.30 -5.29 -32.75
N SER A 287 24.40 -4.38 -33.14
CA SER A 287 24.71 -2.95 -33.26
C SER A 287 25.18 -2.34 -31.94
N ARG A 288 24.55 -2.69 -30.81
CA ARG A 288 24.98 -2.25 -29.47
C ARG A 288 26.34 -2.83 -29.09
N LEU A 289 26.57 -4.12 -29.35
CA LEU A 289 27.85 -4.77 -29.10
C LEU A 289 28.98 -4.13 -29.93
N ASP A 290 28.72 -3.81 -31.19
CA ASP A 290 29.70 -3.15 -32.06
C ASP A 290 29.99 -1.72 -31.60
N ALA A 291 28.97 -0.98 -31.13
CA ALA A 291 29.15 0.34 -30.55
C ALA A 291 30.00 0.27 -29.27
N ASP A 292 29.74 -0.71 -28.40
CA ASP A 292 30.49 -0.93 -27.16
C ASP A 292 31.95 -1.34 -27.43
N ASN A 293 32.17 -2.23 -28.39
CA ASN A 293 33.51 -2.62 -28.85
C ASN A 293 34.27 -1.43 -29.46
N LYS A 294 33.60 -0.58 -30.25
CA LYS A 294 34.20 0.65 -30.80
C LYS A 294 34.56 1.63 -29.69
N ALA A 295 33.67 1.84 -28.72
CA ALA A 295 33.94 2.69 -27.56
C ALA A 295 35.16 2.17 -26.78
N MET A 296 35.24 0.87 -26.49
CA MET A 296 36.40 0.25 -25.85
C MET A 296 37.69 0.36 -26.69
N ALA A 297 37.60 0.21 -28.01
CA ALA A 297 38.76 0.37 -28.90
C ALA A 297 39.28 1.81 -28.94
N ILE A 298 38.40 2.81 -28.83
CA ILE A 298 38.79 4.23 -28.74
C ILE A 298 39.49 4.52 -27.41
N VAL A 299 38.98 3.96 -26.30
CA VAL A 299 39.62 4.07 -24.98
C VAL A 299 41.01 3.41 -24.97
N ASN A 300 41.12 2.19 -25.49
CA ASN A 300 42.38 1.46 -25.52
C ASN A 300 43.38 2.04 -26.55
N GLY A 301 42.88 2.61 -27.64
CA GLY A 301 43.70 3.30 -28.65
C GLY A 301 44.29 4.63 -28.15
N ALA A 302 43.57 5.33 -27.26
CA ALA A 302 44.06 6.54 -26.60
C ALA A 302 45.13 6.25 -25.55
N GLU A 303 45.10 5.09 -24.89
CA GLU A 303 46.17 4.65 -23.98
C GLU A 303 47.44 4.15 -24.72
N ALA A 304 47.30 3.61 -25.93
CA ALA A 304 48.44 3.15 -26.74
C ALA A 304 49.20 4.29 -27.46
N ALA A 305 48.55 5.45 -27.68
CA ALA A 305 49.14 6.61 -28.34
C ALA A 305 49.78 7.58 -27.32
N GLY A 306 50.91 7.19 -26.73
CA GLY A 306 51.67 8.04 -25.80
C GLY A 306 52.18 9.34 -26.44
N ALA A 307 51.48 10.46 -26.18
CA ALA A 307 51.96 11.85 -26.22
C ALA A 307 50.90 12.70 -25.49
N VAL A 308 51.15 13.37 -24.37
CA VAL A 308 52.19 14.38 -24.10
C VAL A 308 52.55 14.36 -22.61
N LYS A 309 53.85 14.54 -22.31
CA LYS A 309 54.39 14.81 -20.98
C LYS A 309 53.71 16.02 -20.33
N ALA A 310 53.18 15.86 -19.13
CA ALA A 310 52.98 16.95 -18.19
C ALA A 310 53.74 16.61 -16.91
N ASP A 311 54.63 17.52 -16.50
CA ASP A 311 55.42 17.45 -15.28
C ASP A 311 54.55 17.29 -14.03
N ALA A 312 55.13 16.65 -13.01
CA ALA A 312 54.63 16.54 -11.64
C ALA A 312 54.21 17.92 -11.06
N ALA A 313 53.18 18.12 -10.22
CA ALA A 313 52.28 17.36 -9.36
C ALA A 313 51.09 18.33 -8.99
N PRO A 314 50.04 17.96 -8.22
CA PRO A 314 49.69 16.66 -7.64
C PRO A 314 48.39 16.04 -8.21
N LYS A 315 48.41 14.70 -8.25
CA LYS A 315 47.30 13.83 -8.61
C LYS A 315 46.27 13.81 -7.47
N ALA A 316 45.21 14.59 -7.61
CA ALA A 316 43.96 14.43 -6.87
C ALA A 316 42.74 14.95 -7.66
N ASP A 317 42.92 15.90 -8.59
CA ASP A 317 41.79 16.61 -9.21
C ASP A 317 41.39 16.12 -10.63
N ALA A 318 42.25 15.37 -11.33
CA ALA A 318 41.98 14.94 -12.71
C ALA A 318 40.96 13.79 -12.83
N GLU A 319 40.78 13.01 -11.76
CA GLU A 319 39.79 11.92 -11.72
C GLU A 319 38.39 12.45 -11.32
N GLN A 320 38.34 13.53 -10.53
CA GLN A 320 37.12 14.26 -10.18
C GLN A 320 36.60 15.09 -11.37
N ALA A 321 37.49 15.65 -12.19
CA ALA A 321 37.11 16.42 -13.39
C ALA A 321 36.33 15.59 -14.44
N LYS A 322 36.45 14.26 -14.43
CA LYS A 322 35.68 13.36 -15.32
C LYS A 322 34.34 12.90 -14.75
N GLN A 323 34.04 13.17 -13.49
CA GLN A 323 32.81 12.74 -12.79
C GLN A 323 31.92 13.92 -12.40
N GLN A 324 32.08 15.04 -13.11
CA GLN A 324 31.35 16.27 -12.85
C GLN A 324 30.71 16.81 -14.13
N VAL A 325 29.73 17.68 -14.00
CA VAL A 325 29.13 18.40 -15.14
C VAL A 325 29.05 19.88 -14.79
N THR A 326 29.42 20.74 -15.73
CA THR A 326 29.37 22.20 -15.52
C THR A 326 28.18 22.79 -16.26
N ALA A 327 27.36 23.55 -15.56
CA ALA A 327 26.24 24.28 -16.14
C ALA A 327 26.43 25.79 -15.96
N THR A 328 26.29 26.55 -17.04
CA THR A 328 26.17 28.01 -16.99
C THR A 328 24.72 28.41 -17.20
N ILE A 329 24.10 28.96 -16.17
CA ILE A 329 22.69 29.35 -16.15
C ILE A 329 22.59 30.86 -16.37
N SER A 330 21.71 31.27 -17.28
CA SER A 330 21.40 32.67 -17.58
C SER A 330 19.89 32.90 -17.52
N LEU A 331 19.49 34.15 -17.26
CA LEU A 331 18.10 34.58 -17.37
C LEU A 331 17.84 35.25 -18.72
N ALA A 332 16.66 35.03 -19.29
CA ALA A 332 16.14 35.89 -20.33
C ALA A 332 15.70 37.27 -19.76
N PRO A 333 15.72 38.34 -20.57
CA PRO A 333 15.44 39.71 -20.10
C PRO A 333 14.03 39.94 -19.52
N ASP A 334 13.09 39.06 -19.85
CA ASP A 334 11.67 39.08 -19.46
C ASP A 334 11.36 38.28 -18.19
N VAL A 335 12.35 37.58 -17.63
CA VAL A 335 12.18 36.80 -16.40
C VAL A 335 12.10 37.70 -15.18
N VAL A 336 10.96 37.68 -14.49
CA VAL A 336 10.75 38.39 -13.22
C VAL A 336 11.04 37.46 -12.05
N MET A 337 12.04 37.82 -11.24
CA MET A 337 12.41 37.07 -10.03
C MET A 337 11.37 37.24 -8.92
N PRO A 338 10.93 36.16 -8.25
CA PRO A 338 10.04 36.23 -7.10
C PRO A 338 10.76 36.83 -5.88
N LYS A 339 9.99 37.32 -4.89
CA LYS A 339 10.53 37.94 -3.67
C LYS A 339 11.03 36.93 -2.63
N GLN A 340 10.60 35.67 -2.73
CA GLN A 340 10.92 34.57 -1.82
C GLN A 340 10.92 33.26 -2.62
N GLY A 341 11.60 32.23 -2.10
CA GLY A 341 11.82 30.96 -2.78
C GLY A 341 13.30 30.72 -3.09
N ASP A 342 13.58 29.79 -4.01
CA ASP A 342 14.91 29.29 -4.28
C ASP A 342 15.12 28.95 -5.76
N ILE A 343 16.37 29.00 -6.20
CA ILE A 343 16.77 28.51 -7.52
C ILE A 343 17.17 27.05 -7.36
N ILE A 344 16.56 26.17 -8.14
CA ILE A 344 16.80 24.73 -8.09
C ILE A 344 17.38 24.30 -9.42
N ILE A 345 18.59 23.74 -9.36
CA ILE A 345 19.30 23.18 -10.51
C ILE A 345 19.27 21.67 -10.36
N SER A 346 18.62 20.99 -11.29
CA SER A 346 18.41 19.55 -11.24
C SER A 346 18.97 18.85 -12.47
N VAL A 347 19.51 17.66 -12.25
CA VAL A 347 20.04 16.78 -13.30
C VAL A 347 19.08 15.62 -13.50
N HIS A 348 18.60 15.49 -14.73
CA HIS A 348 17.69 14.44 -15.15
C HIS A 348 18.39 13.49 -16.13
N SER A 349 17.90 12.26 -16.21
CA SER A 349 18.30 11.33 -17.26
C SER A 349 17.93 11.90 -18.63
N ALA A 350 18.69 11.54 -19.67
CA ALA A 350 18.48 12.03 -21.04
C ALA A 350 17.15 11.56 -21.68
N ASP A 351 16.42 10.67 -21.00
CA ASP A 351 15.05 10.24 -21.31
C ASP A 351 13.98 11.27 -20.86
N GLY A 352 14.36 12.29 -20.09
CA GLY A 352 13.44 13.33 -19.61
C GLY A 352 12.60 12.93 -18.39
N ALA A 353 13.00 11.89 -17.65
CA ALA A 353 12.27 11.43 -16.46
C ALA A 353 12.01 12.57 -15.45
N PRO A 354 10.82 12.61 -14.81
CA PRO A 354 10.40 13.73 -13.95
C PRO A 354 11.20 13.81 -12.65
N MET A 355 11.75 12.69 -12.18
CA MET A 355 12.54 12.64 -10.95
C MET A 355 14.01 13.00 -11.23
N PRO A 356 14.58 13.98 -10.51
CA PRO A 356 15.98 14.34 -10.66
C PRO A 356 16.90 13.35 -9.92
N ILE A 357 18.10 13.16 -10.47
CA ILE A 357 19.13 12.27 -9.92
C ILE A 357 20.08 13.04 -9.01
N ALA A 358 20.37 14.29 -9.35
CA ALA A 358 21.11 15.23 -8.53
C ALA A 358 20.38 16.58 -8.52
N ALA A 359 20.48 17.31 -7.41
CA ALA A 359 19.89 18.64 -7.32
C ALA A 359 20.68 19.54 -6.36
N VAL A 360 20.83 20.79 -6.75
CA VAL A 360 21.39 21.85 -5.90
C VAL A 360 20.36 22.94 -5.72
N LYS A 361 20.24 23.42 -4.48
CA LYS A 361 19.36 24.49 -4.06
C LYS A 361 20.18 25.74 -3.77
N LEU A 362 19.83 26.86 -4.38
CA LEU A 362 20.53 28.14 -4.28
C LEU A 362 19.58 29.28 -3.91
N PRO A 363 20.02 30.29 -3.15
CA PRO A 363 19.18 31.42 -2.77
C PRO A 363 18.90 32.34 -3.97
N LEU A 364 17.73 33.00 -4.01
CA LEU A 364 17.35 33.96 -5.06
C LEU A 364 18.27 35.19 -5.17
N THR A 365 19.11 35.45 -4.15
CA THR A 365 20.13 36.50 -4.19
C THR A 365 21.31 36.18 -5.12
N THR A 366 21.34 34.98 -5.69
CA THR A 366 22.41 34.53 -6.60
C THR A 366 22.39 35.35 -7.89
N LYS A 367 23.56 35.88 -8.29
CA LYS A 367 23.69 36.70 -9.50
C LYS A 367 23.83 35.82 -10.74
N PHE A 368 23.22 36.27 -11.83
CA PHE A 368 23.32 35.62 -13.14
C PHE A 368 24.20 36.44 -14.10
N PRO A 369 24.88 35.79 -15.07
CA PRO A 369 24.93 34.33 -15.27
C PRO A 369 25.73 33.63 -14.15
N LEU A 370 25.28 32.44 -13.76
CA LEU A 370 25.92 31.61 -12.73
C LEU A 370 26.50 30.36 -13.38
N THR A 371 27.73 30.01 -13.02
CA THR A 371 28.32 28.72 -13.37
C THR A 371 28.35 27.82 -12.13
N ILE A 372 27.80 26.61 -12.23
CA ILE A 372 27.82 25.58 -11.19
C ILE A 372 28.42 24.30 -11.73
N THR A 373 29.13 23.58 -10.88
CA THR A 373 29.66 22.24 -11.15
C THR A 373 28.93 21.25 -10.25
N LEU A 374 28.26 20.26 -10.84
CA LEU A 374 27.58 19.19 -10.12
C LEU A 374 28.40 17.91 -10.17
N THR A 375 28.47 17.21 -9.04
CA THR A 375 29.24 15.98 -8.83
C THR A 375 28.38 14.90 -8.17
N ASP A 376 28.95 13.74 -7.92
CA ASP A 376 28.29 12.68 -7.14
C ASP A 376 27.84 13.10 -5.74
N LYS A 377 28.44 14.14 -5.14
CA LYS A 377 28.02 14.67 -3.84
C LYS A 377 26.65 15.33 -3.87
N ASP A 378 26.22 15.78 -5.04
CA ASP A 378 24.94 16.45 -5.26
C ASP A 378 23.82 15.45 -5.62
N SER A 379 24.15 14.16 -5.67
CA SER A 379 23.21 13.08 -5.98
C SER A 379 22.21 12.88 -4.84
N MET A 380 20.93 12.84 -5.16
CA MET A 380 19.86 12.71 -4.16
C MET A 380 19.69 11.27 -3.67
N MET A 381 20.20 10.28 -4.41
CA MET A 381 20.06 8.85 -4.10
C MET A 381 21.42 8.17 -3.98
N PRO A 382 21.74 7.49 -2.86
CA PRO A 382 23.04 6.82 -2.68
C PRO A 382 23.36 5.75 -3.72
N GLN A 383 22.32 5.08 -4.24
CA GLN A 383 22.42 3.97 -5.21
C GLN A 383 22.43 4.43 -6.68
N ARG A 384 22.14 5.70 -6.95
CA ARG A 384 22.09 6.25 -8.32
C ARG A 384 22.77 7.61 -8.35
N LYS A 385 24.08 7.57 -8.64
CA LYS A 385 24.94 8.75 -8.65
C LYS A 385 24.92 9.46 -10.00
N LEU A 386 25.26 10.74 -10.01
CA LEU A 386 25.43 11.55 -11.23
C LEU A 386 26.40 10.86 -12.21
N SER A 387 27.50 10.30 -11.71
CA SER A 387 28.52 9.59 -12.49
C SER A 387 28.03 8.32 -13.19
N SER A 388 26.87 7.78 -12.80
CA SER A 388 26.23 6.65 -13.50
C SER A 388 25.56 7.05 -14.82
N LEU A 389 25.40 8.36 -15.07
CA LEU A 389 24.77 8.89 -16.27
C LEU A 389 25.82 9.18 -17.34
N SER A 390 25.66 8.56 -18.50
CA SER A 390 26.46 8.88 -19.69
C SER A 390 25.97 10.14 -20.41
N GLU A 391 24.64 10.34 -20.45
CA GLU A 391 23.97 11.53 -20.96
C GLU A 391 22.93 12.03 -19.96
N MET A 392 22.81 13.35 -19.84
CA MET A 392 21.87 13.98 -18.91
C MET A 392 21.29 15.29 -19.46
N LEU A 393 20.20 15.73 -18.87
CA LEU A 393 19.58 17.04 -19.09
C LEU A 393 19.68 17.85 -17.79
N ILE A 394 20.10 19.10 -17.89
CA ILE A 394 20.16 20.02 -16.77
C ILE A 394 18.98 20.98 -16.86
N ARG A 395 18.17 21.01 -15.81
CA ARG A 395 17.03 21.92 -15.70
C ARG A 395 17.29 22.90 -14.57
N ALA A 396 17.07 24.18 -14.85
CA ALA A 396 17.10 25.23 -13.84
C ALA A 396 15.69 25.77 -13.68
N ARG A 397 15.21 25.86 -12.44
CA ARG A 397 13.91 26.45 -12.12
C ARG A 397 14.03 27.48 -11.00
N ILE A 398 13.11 28.42 -11.00
CA ILE A 398 12.97 29.45 -9.97
C ILE A 398 11.66 29.14 -9.24
N ASP A 399 11.80 28.60 -8.04
CA ASP A 399 10.69 28.34 -7.13
C ASP A 399 10.32 29.61 -6.36
N SER A 400 9.03 29.76 -6.07
CA SER A 400 8.43 30.96 -5.49
C SER A 400 7.88 30.76 -4.07
N ASP A 401 7.78 29.51 -3.56
CA ASP A 401 7.21 29.23 -2.23
C ASP A 401 8.08 28.36 -1.30
N GLY A 402 9.30 28.00 -1.74
CA GLY A 402 10.27 27.24 -0.96
C GLY A 402 10.03 25.73 -1.00
N ASN A 403 9.03 25.27 -1.76
CA ASN A 403 8.67 23.86 -1.88
C ASN A 403 9.36 23.19 -3.08
N VAL A 404 9.63 21.90 -2.97
CA VAL A 404 10.35 21.13 -4.00
C VAL A 404 9.41 20.68 -5.14
N MET A 405 8.09 20.83 -4.99
CA MET A 405 7.12 20.45 -6.03
C MET A 405 6.94 21.57 -7.06
N THR A 406 6.94 21.21 -8.35
CA THR A 406 6.70 22.16 -9.45
C THR A 406 5.30 22.76 -9.37
N LYS A 407 5.20 24.09 -9.44
CA LYS A 407 3.93 24.82 -9.46
C LYS A 407 3.71 25.51 -10.79
N GLN A 408 2.44 25.68 -11.15
CA GLN A 408 2.04 26.44 -12.33
C GLN A 408 2.52 27.89 -12.20
N GLY A 409 3.25 28.40 -13.20
CA GLY A 409 3.81 29.75 -13.22
C GLY A 409 5.28 29.89 -12.81
N ASP A 410 5.94 28.84 -12.29
CA ASP A 410 7.37 28.89 -11.96
C ASP A 410 8.21 28.98 -13.25
N TRP A 411 9.22 29.86 -13.24
CA TRP A 411 10.14 30.01 -14.37
C TRP A 411 11.11 28.84 -14.45
N TYR A 412 11.34 28.29 -15.64
CA TYR A 412 12.30 27.23 -15.88
C TYR A 412 13.03 27.36 -17.23
N GLY A 413 14.14 26.65 -17.33
CA GLY A 413 14.95 26.47 -18.53
C GLY A 413 15.60 25.08 -18.52
N GLU A 414 15.88 24.55 -19.70
CA GLU A 414 16.47 23.21 -19.86
C GLU A 414 17.63 23.25 -20.87
N SER A 415 18.68 22.48 -20.60
CA SER A 415 19.82 22.33 -21.50
C SER A 415 19.53 21.38 -22.67
N GLN A 416 20.41 21.37 -23.66
CA GLN A 416 20.55 20.19 -24.53
C GLN A 416 21.18 19.03 -23.74
N LYS A 417 21.13 17.82 -24.31
CA LYS A 417 21.79 16.64 -23.74
C LYS A 417 23.28 16.89 -23.59
N VAL A 418 23.80 16.66 -22.39
CA VAL A 418 25.23 16.84 -22.06
C VAL A 418 25.81 15.53 -21.55
N MET A 419 27.05 15.25 -21.93
CA MET A 419 27.79 14.08 -21.45
C MET A 419 28.46 14.37 -20.11
N LEU A 420 28.73 13.33 -19.33
CA LEU A 420 29.53 13.43 -18.11
C LEU A 420 30.91 14.03 -18.42
N GLY A 421 31.36 15.01 -17.62
CA GLY A 421 32.58 15.79 -17.88
C GLY A 421 32.39 16.97 -18.85
N GLY A 422 31.19 17.16 -19.40
CA GLY A 422 30.87 18.21 -20.35
C GLY A 422 30.40 19.52 -19.70
N ASP A 423 30.41 20.58 -20.51
CA ASP A 423 29.89 21.90 -20.14
C ASP A 423 28.61 22.20 -20.95
N THR A 424 27.61 22.79 -20.29
CA THR A 424 26.36 23.17 -20.95
C THR A 424 25.85 24.54 -20.52
N LYS A 425 24.96 25.11 -21.31
CA LYS A 425 24.29 26.39 -21.04
C LYS A 425 22.80 26.19 -20.90
N VAL A 426 22.22 26.79 -19.85
CA VAL A 426 20.78 26.78 -19.59
C VAL A 426 20.28 28.22 -19.61
N LEU A 427 19.26 28.49 -20.41
CA LEU A 427 18.56 29.76 -20.42
C LEU A 427 17.19 29.58 -19.77
N ILE A 428 16.93 30.28 -18.66
CA ILE A 428 15.60 30.32 -18.04
C ILE A 428 14.74 31.30 -18.84
N ASN A 429 13.69 30.79 -19.49
CA ASN A 429 12.86 31.58 -20.40
C ASN A 429 11.42 31.05 -20.57
N LYS A 430 11.00 30.02 -19.83
CA LYS A 430 9.66 29.43 -19.91
C LYS A 430 9.01 29.42 -18.53
N GLN A 431 7.69 29.36 -18.49
CA GLN A 431 6.92 29.12 -17.26
C GLN A 431 6.14 27.81 -17.36
N TYR A 432 5.96 27.12 -16.23
CA TYR A 432 5.15 25.90 -16.14
C TYR A 432 3.66 26.16 -16.32
#